data_AF-A0A9X2JA12-F1
#
_entry.id   AF-A0A9X2JA12-F1
#
_cell.length_a   1.000
_cell.length_b   1.000
_cell.length_c   1.000
_cell.angle_alpha   90.00
_cell.angle_beta   90.00
_cell.angle_gamma   90.00
#
_symmetry.space_group_name_H-M   'P 1'
#
loop_
_entity.id
_entity.type
_entity.pdbx_description
1 polymer ?
#
loop_
_entity_poly.entity_id
_entity_poly.type
_entity_poly.pdbx_seq_one_letter_code
_entity_poly.pdbx_strand_id
1 'polypeptide(L)' 'SEDQVSNVRTGLIAGSGGASSADIVETADILRTKGVRRVGPYRVTRTMGSTVSACLATPFKIKGVNYSITSACAT' A
#
# COMPACT_ATOMS: atom_id res chain seq x y z
N SER A 1 14.01 2.54 20.49
CA SER A 1 15.19 2.75 19.63
C SER A 1 14.85 2.36 18.19
N GLU A 2 15.46 2.96 17.16
CA GLU A 2 15.30 2.52 15.75
C GLU A 2 15.59 1.02 15.60
N ASP A 3 16.50 0.46 16.39
CA ASP A 3 16.83 -0.97 16.42
C ASP A 3 15.67 -1.87 16.85
N GLN A 4 14.74 -1.35 17.66
CA GLN A 4 13.54 -2.10 18.07
C GLN A 4 12.49 -2.15 16.94
N VAL A 5 12.51 -1.18 16.03
CA VAL A 5 11.59 -1.11 14.90
C VAL A 5 12.16 -1.86 13.68
N SER A 6 13.45 -1.66 13.37
CA SER A 6 14.11 -2.22 12.19
C SER A 6 14.97 -3.47 12.48
N ASN A 7 14.31 -4.56 12.89
CA ASN A 7 14.96 -5.85 13.08
C ASN A 7 14.10 -7.01 12.57
N VAL A 8 14.71 -8.19 12.41
CA VAL A 8 14.06 -9.39 11.84
C VAL A 8 12.97 -10.00 12.74
N ARG A 9 12.90 -9.57 14.00
CA ARG A 9 11.88 -9.99 14.99
C ARG A 9 10.70 -9.02 15.04
N THR A 10 10.78 -7.86 14.39
CA THR A 10 9.70 -6.87 14.31
C THR A 10 9.07 -6.91 12.91
N GLY A 11 7.77 -7.19 12.87
CA GLY A 11 6.97 -7.20 11.65
C GLY A 11 5.78 -6.23 11.72
N LEU A 12 5.07 -6.12 10.60
CA LEU A 12 3.93 -5.24 10.40
C LEU A 12 2.79 -6.02 9.74
N ILE A 13 1.63 -6.00 10.38
CA ILE A 13 0.36 -6.39 9.76
C ILE A 13 -0.54 -5.17 9.86
N ALA A 14 -0.79 -4.52 8.73
CA ALA A 14 -1.61 -3.34 8.67
C ALA A 14 -2.45 -3.37 7.39
N GLY A 15 -3.76 -3.30 7.53
CA GLY A 15 -4.70 -3.39 6.42
C GLY A 15 -5.66 -2.20 6.40
N SER A 16 -6.39 -2.09 5.29
CA SER A 16 -7.56 -1.25 5.17
C SER A 16 -8.72 -2.09 4.64
N GLY A 17 -9.96 -1.70 4.96
CA GLY A 17 -11.16 -2.40 4.49
C GLY A 17 -11.31 -2.41 2.95
N GLY A 18 -10.54 -1.58 2.24
CA GLY A 18 -10.45 -1.56 0.78
C GLY A 18 -9.24 -0.76 0.30
N ALA A 19 -9.04 -0.76 -1.02
CA ALA A 19 -8.03 0.05 -1.69
C ALA A 19 -8.49 1.53 -1.84
N SER A 20 -7.58 2.39 -2.31
CA SER A 20 -7.93 3.78 -2.68
C SER A 20 -8.84 3.82 -3.90
N SER A 21 -10.16 3.83 -3.68
CA SER A 21 -11.16 3.96 -4.75
C SER A 21 -10.97 5.24 -5.56
N ALA A 22 -10.54 6.32 -4.91
CA ALA A 22 -10.26 7.60 -5.57
C ALA A 22 -9.11 7.47 -6.58
N ASP A 23 -7.97 6.88 -6.19
CA ASP A 23 -6.84 6.67 -7.11
C ASP A 23 -7.20 5.69 -8.23
N ILE A 24 -8.03 4.67 -7.98
CA ILE A 24 -8.49 3.74 -9.01
C ILE A 24 -9.30 4.48 -10.08
N VAL A 25 -10.28 5.29 -9.66
CA VAL A 25 -11.12 6.07 -10.58
C VAL A 25 -10.28 7.07 -11.38
N GLU A 26 -9.43 7.84 -10.70
CA GLU A 26 -8.54 8.81 -11.35
C GLU A 26 -7.60 8.13 -12.36
N THR A 27 -7.04 6.98 -12.00
CA THR A 27 -6.16 6.20 -12.88
C THR A 27 -6.90 5.69 -14.11
N ALA A 28 -8.12 5.20 -13.95
CA ALA A 28 -8.96 4.76 -15.06
C ALA A 28 -9.31 5.92 -16.00
N ASP A 29 -9.60 7.11 -15.46
CA ASP A 29 -9.85 8.31 -16.26
C ASP A 29 -8.64 8.76 -17.05
N ILE A 30 -7.46 8.79 -16.42
CA ILE A 30 -6.20 9.13 -17.09
C ILE A 30 -5.88 8.12 -18.19
N LEU A 31 -6.08 6.82 -17.92
CA LEU A 31 -5.85 5.77 -18.90
C LEU A 31 -6.74 5.95 -20.12
N ARG A 32 -8.04 6.22 -19.91
CA ARG A 32 -9.02 6.43 -21.00
C ARG A 32 -8.75 7.68 -21.82
N THR A 33 -8.42 8.79 -21.17
CA THR A 33 -8.32 10.11 -21.82
C THR A 33 -6.94 10.42 -22.37
N LYS A 34 -5.88 9.90 -21.74
CA LYS A 34 -4.49 10.30 -22.05
C LYS A 34 -3.55 9.11 -22.29
N GLY A 35 -4.05 7.87 -22.16
CA GLY A 35 -3.30 6.64 -22.42
C GLY A 35 -2.36 6.22 -21.28
N VAL A 36 -1.85 4.99 -21.39
CA VAL A 36 -1.09 4.30 -20.33
C VAL A 36 0.16 5.08 -19.88
N ARG A 37 0.81 5.82 -20.77
CA ARG A 37 2.02 6.60 -20.45
C ARG A 37 1.77 7.71 -19.43
N ARG A 38 0.52 8.14 -19.25
CA ARG A 38 0.15 9.24 -18.33
C ARG A 38 -0.32 8.78 -16.96
N VAL A 39 -0.59 7.48 -16.77
CA VAL A 39 -1.04 6.91 -15.49
C VAL A 39 -0.01 7.13 -14.37
N GLY A 40 1.28 7.01 -14.70
CA GLY A 40 2.39 7.17 -13.76
C GLY A 40 2.67 5.88 -12.98
N PRO A 41 3.95 5.60 -12.63
CA PRO A 41 4.36 4.30 -12.08
C PRO A 41 3.89 4.07 -10.63
N TYR A 42 3.54 5.12 -9.89
CA TYR A 42 3.20 5.05 -8.46
C TYR A 42 1.71 4.83 -8.18
N ARG A 43 0.87 4.63 -9.19
CA ARG A 43 -0.56 4.35 -8.97
C ARG A 43 -0.78 2.97 -8.36
N VAL A 44 0.01 1.99 -8.75
CA VAL A 44 -0.11 0.59 -8.26
C VAL A 44 0.09 0.51 -6.75
N THR A 45 1.06 1.24 -6.19
CA THR A 45 1.32 1.23 -4.75
C THR A 45 0.20 1.89 -3.94
N ARG A 46 -0.57 2.79 -4.55
CA ARG A 46 -1.71 3.45 -3.92
C ARG A 46 -3.00 2.64 -3.99
N THR A 47 -3.15 1.82 -5.04
CA THR A 47 -4.38 1.07 -5.29
C THR A 47 -4.30 -0.40 -4.87
N MET A 48 -3.13 -0.91 -4.51
CA MET A 48 -3.01 -2.26 -3.94
C MET A 48 -3.71 -2.35 -2.57
N GLY A 49 -4.31 -3.51 -2.27
CA GLY A 49 -4.92 -3.78 -0.96
C GLY A 49 -3.91 -3.78 0.19
N SER A 50 -2.61 -3.95 -0.12
CA SER A 50 -1.50 -3.86 0.83
C SER A 50 -0.88 -2.46 0.95
N THR A 51 -1.57 -1.42 0.49
CA THR A 51 -1.02 -0.04 0.46
C THR A 51 -0.54 0.42 1.83
N VAL A 52 -1.30 0.14 2.89
CA VAL A 52 -0.98 0.57 4.27
C VAL A 52 0.29 -0.11 4.77
N SER A 53 0.40 -1.44 4.63
CA SER A 53 1.58 -2.18 5.06
C SER A 53 2.82 -1.79 4.23
N ALA A 54 2.68 -1.66 2.91
CA ALA A 54 3.77 -1.26 2.03
C ALA A 54 4.28 0.16 2.35
N CYS A 55 3.38 1.14 2.49
CA CYS A 55 3.74 2.54 2.75
C CYS A 55 4.40 2.75 4.12
N LEU A 56 4.09 1.91 5.10
CA LEU A 56 4.72 1.97 6.43
C LEU A 56 6.00 1.13 6.49
N ALA A 57 6.02 -0.06 5.90
CA ALA A 57 7.16 -0.97 6.00
C ALA A 57 8.44 -0.40 5.38
N THR A 58 8.33 0.30 4.25
CA THR A 58 9.48 0.88 3.55
C THR A 58 10.20 1.99 4.33
N PRO A 59 9.54 3.09 4.77
CA PRO A 59 10.21 4.16 5.52
C PRO A 59 10.69 3.70 6.90
N PHE A 60 9.96 2.80 7.57
CA PHE A 60 10.36 2.27 8.87
C PHE A 60 11.34 1.09 8.79
N LYS A 61 11.76 0.70 7.58
CA LYS A 61 12.73 -0.39 7.34
C LYS A 61 12.33 -1.67 8.09
N ILE A 62 11.07 -2.08 8.00
CA ILE A 62 10.57 -3.30 8.64
C ILE A 62 11.24 -4.52 7.97
N LYS A 63 11.77 -5.44 8.78
CA LYS A 63 12.52 -6.62 8.29
C LYS A 63 11.86 -7.95 8.63
N GLY A 64 10.89 -7.97 9.53
CA GLY A 64 10.09 -9.15 9.86
C GLY A 64 8.91 -9.36 8.89
N VAL A 65 7.84 -9.98 9.39
CA VAL A 65 6.63 -10.22 8.59
C VAL A 65 6.03 -8.92 8.05
N ASN A 66 5.54 -8.90 6.81
CA ASN A 66 4.94 -7.73 6.19
C ASN A 66 3.83 -8.13 5.22
N TYR A 67 2.58 -7.95 5.63
CA TYR A 67 1.40 -8.20 4.78
C TYR A 67 0.16 -7.45 5.32
N SER A 68 -0.93 -7.49 4.56
CA SER A 68 -2.20 -6.88 4.94
C SER A 68 -3.29 -7.94 4.98
N ILE A 69 -4.15 -7.85 6.00
CA ILE A 69 -5.40 -8.61 6.10
C ILE A 69 -6.54 -7.63 5.83
N THR A 70 -7.60 -8.08 5.15
CA THR A 70 -8.81 -7.28 4.92
C THR A 70 -10.04 -8.14 5.16
N SER A 71 -10.93 -7.64 6.01
CA SER A 71 -12.20 -8.27 6.41
C SER A 71 -13.29 -7.20 6.57
N ALA A 72 -13.37 -6.30 5.58
CA ALA A 72 -14.29 -5.16 5.60
C ALA A 72 -14.16 -4.37 6.92
N CYS A 73 -15.23 -4.28 7.71
CA CYS A 73 -15.27 -3.57 8.99
C CYS A 73 -14.44 -4.21 10.11
N ALA A 74 -14.08 -5.50 9.98
CA ALA A 74 -13.26 -6.21 10.98
C ALA A 74 -11.76 -6.11 10.69
N THR A 75 -11.38 -5.41 9.61
CA THR A 75 -9.99 -5.06 9.31
C THR A 75 -9.45 -4.09 10.35
#